data_AF-A0A3C0CT78-F1
#
_entry.id   AF-A0A3C0CT78-F1
#
_cell.length_a   1.000
_cell.length_b   1.000
_cell.length_c   1.000
_cell.angle_alpha   90.00
_cell.angle_beta   90.00
_cell.angle_gamma   90.00
#
_symmetry.space_group_name_H-M   'P 1'
#
loop_
_entity.id
_entity.type
_entity.pdbx_description
1 polymer ?
#
loop_
_entity_poly.entity_id
_entity_poly.type
_entity_poly.pdbx_seq_one_letter_code
_entity_poly.pdbx_strand_id
1 'polypeptide(L)'
;MRILENKIDSLFPGQGKARVKEIIRALIPQMPFEYKNDPHLLYALRDRIADEIESLDQAPVAMAISNPPENSSTEISELRFSVFGPAGAQVLINDKAAGKIGADGRLDVPFVLGKLGQNAIKLAVNHNGKSKVMVRQYKLEADPQIRELRTLLSKCTSAGVDVSEINTFLSRIDRQNAYTAAERQEAEKLIASTKYKIVSKSLDGRKTFTNPLSKAIFERARSAFARKQFERAEYYLALSGEAAKAGDMNNFAVKVQAADYANHPAFTISNGVISATVMETGGRIISFKVQGVECLVPGSFKNGLSLAERAAQKTSKDMITRLHGYGGYEDAGGDGIWPVSFVDWDVRFLELKSSRVAVSFTTQIPDTPYRLRRTLSMDAGSADLKMDYEITNILPKGMESDDPEHYQLAWRGRFMPGIGSGTDAAQNDYLVLPVKSEDKLAESHFTFSKPASYERRSIKLLEPWMGAFDPALKTGIAMIGSPVITHAYVWFNSKGDQKGNGKVYTLEFPRSFYGRVYNDPNANKPLTIKPGESMNFQLTLRGISGIEDEQQFIQKVKKK
;
A
#
# COMPACT_ATOMS: atom_id res chain seq x y z
N MET A 1 21.09 -31.63 -18.24
CA MET A 1 20.14 -31.79 -17.12
C MET A 1 19.32 -33.08 -17.19
N ARG A 2 18.50 -33.33 -18.23
CA ARG A 2 17.68 -34.56 -18.32
C ARG A 2 18.50 -35.87 -18.24
N ILE A 3 19.73 -35.88 -18.76
CA ILE A 3 20.66 -37.01 -18.63
C ILE A 3 21.04 -37.27 -17.16
N LEU A 4 21.36 -36.21 -16.41
CA LEU A 4 21.68 -36.30 -14.98
C LEU A 4 20.46 -36.72 -14.15
N GLU A 5 19.28 -36.17 -14.45
CA GLU A 5 18.01 -36.58 -13.83
C GLU A 5 17.75 -38.08 -13.99
N ASN A 6 17.80 -38.59 -15.22
CA ASN A 6 17.60 -40.01 -15.50
C ASN A 6 18.66 -40.90 -14.82
N LYS A 7 19.93 -40.48 -14.79
CA LYS A 7 21.00 -41.22 -14.11
C LYS A 7 20.74 -41.29 -12.61
N ILE A 8 20.39 -40.18 -11.98
CA ILE A 8 20.03 -40.16 -10.55
C ILE A 8 18.81 -41.05 -10.30
N ASP A 9 17.75 -40.94 -11.10
CA ASP A 9 16.54 -41.74 -10.88
C ASP A 9 16.77 -43.25 -11.10
N SER A 10 17.73 -43.63 -11.94
CA SER A 10 18.13 -45.05 -12.08
C SER A 10 18.80 -45.62 -10.83
N LEU A 11 19.47 -44.79 -10.03
CA LEU A 11 20.17 -45.18 -8.80
C LEU A 11 19.34 -44.89 -7.54
N PHE A 12 18.55 -43.83 -7.57
CA PHE A 12 17.75 -43.29 -6.47
C PHE A 12 16.38 -42.82 -7.01
N PRO A 13 15.41 -43.73 -7.20
CA PRO A 13 14.14 -43.42 -7.86
C PRO A 13 13.39 -42.23 -7.25
N GLY A 14 12.98 -41.28 -8.11
CA GLY A 14 12.15 -40.12 -7.76
C GLY A 14 12.91 -38.91 -7.22
N GLN A 15 14.24 -38.96 -7.18
CA GLN A 15 15.08 -37.91 -6.61
C GLN A 15 15.78 -37.03 -7.67
N GLY A 16 15.82 -37.46 -8.92
CA GLY A 16 16.54 -36.78 -10.00
C GLY A 16 16.13 -35.32 -10.16
N LYS A 17 14.84 -35.05 -10.24
CA LYS A 17 14.29 -33.69 -10.39
C LYS A 17 14.67 -32.77 -9.23
N ALA A 18 14.61 -33.26 -7.99
CA ALA A 18 14.92 -32.46 -6.80
C ALA A 18 16.39 -32.06 -6.78
N ARG A 19 17.29 -33.02 -7.04
CA ARG A 19 18.74 -32.78 -7.07
C ARG A 19 19.17 -31.86 -8.21
N VAL A 20 18.61 -32.05 -9.41
CA VAL A 20 18.84 -31.16 -10.56
C VAL A 20 18.43 -29.72 -10.23
N LYS A 21 17.31 -29.52 -9.52
CA LYS A 21 16.85 -28.18 -9.10
C LYS A 21 17.81 -27.52 -8.09
N GLU A 22 18.42 -28.27 -7.19
CA GLU A 22 19.46 -27.77 -6.27
C GLU A 22 20.69 -27.26 -7.04
N ILE A 23 21.17 -28.04 -8.02
CA ILE A 23 22.34 -27.68 -8.83
C ILE A 23 22.08 -26.40 -9.64
N ILE A 24 20.90 -26.26 -10.23
CA ILE A 24 20.53 -25.03 -10.97
C ILE A 24 20.53 -23.82 -10.03
N ARG A 25 19.95 -23.95 -8.83
CA ARG A 25 19.90 -22.86 -7.85
C ARG A 25 21.28 -22.46 -7.34
N ALA A 26 22.22 -23.39 -7.26
CA ALA A 26 23.60 -23.10 -6.88
C ALA A 26 24.30 -22.17 -7.87
N LEU A 27 23.99 -22.33 -9.16
CA LEU A 27 24.66 -21.63 -10.26
C LEU A 27 23.92 -20.36 -10.69
N ILE A 28 22.63 -20.24 -10.37
CA ILE A 28 21.80 -19.07 -10.71
C ILE A 28 21.39 -18.37 -9.39
N PRO A 29 22.21 -17.44 -8.89
CA PRO A 29 21.96 -16.77 -7.62
C PRO A 29 20.89 -15.69 -7.79
N GLN A 30 19.65 -16.04 -7.45
CA GLN A 30 18.47 -15.19 -7.28
C GLN A 30 17.74 -14.73 -8.56
N MET A 31 16.41 -14.72 -8.44
CA MET A 31 15.49 -14.10 -9.40
C MET A 31 15.33 -12.61 -9.08
N PRO A 32 15.05 -11.75 -10.09
CA PRO A 32 15.02 -12.11 -11.51
C PRO A 32 16.45 -12.17 -12.09
N PHE A 33 16.77 -13.27 -12.77
CA PHE A 33 17.98 -13.40 -13.57
C PHE A 33 17.67 -12.86 -14.96
N GLU A 34 18.41 -11.85 -15.43
CA GLU A 34 18.39 -11.50 -16.85
C GLU A 34 18.91 -12.69 -17.66
N TYR A 35 18.14 -13.22 -18.60
CA TYR A 35 18.64 -14.14 -19.62
C TYR A 35 19.60 -13.39 -20.58
N LYS A 36 20.75 -12.95 -20.07
CA LYS A 36 21.92 -12.72 -20.90
C LYS A 36 22.53 -14.09 -21.14
N ASN A 37 22.78 -14.42 -22.41
CA ASN A 37 23.58 -15.58 -22.80
C ASN A 37 25.00 -15.40 -22.24
N ASP A 38 25.19 -15.69 -20.96
CA ASP A 38 26.50 -15.72 -20.30
C ASP A 38 27.15 -17.09 -20.60
N PRO A 39 28.16 -17.15 -21.48
CA PRO A 39 28.82 -18.40 -21.81
C PRO A 39 29.50 -19.03 -20.60
N HIS A 40 29.96 -18.23 -19.63
CA HIS A 40 30.62 -18.72 -18.42
C HIS A 40 29.66 -19.49 -17.52
N LEU A 41 28.39 -19.08 -17.45
CA LEU A 41 27.35 -19.82 -16.72
C LEU A 41 27.06 -21.18 -17.36
N LEU A 42 27.02 -21.25 -18.70
CA LEU A 42 26.82 -22.51 -19.43
C LEU A 42 27.98 -23.49 -19.24
N TYR A 43 29.22 -22.99 -19.25
CA TYR A 43 30.40 -23.82 -18.96
C TYR A 43 30.40 -24.30 -17.50
N ALA A 44 30.15 -23.41 -16.53
CA ALA A 44 30.06 -23.79 -15.12
C ALA A 44 28.95 -24.83 -14.87
N LEU A 45 27.81 -24.72 -15.56
CA LEU A 45 26.74 -25.70 -15.49
C LEU A 45 27.15 -27.05 -16.10
N ARG A 46 27.85 -27.04 -17.24
CA ARG A 46 28.34 -28.25 -17.88
C ARG A 46 29.34 -28.99 -16.99
N ASP A 47 30.32 -28.29 -16.45
CA ASP A 47 31.36 -28.85 -15.58
C ASP A 47 30.73 -29.43 -14.31
N ARG A 48 29.81 -28.67 -13.69
CA ARG A 48 29.10 -29.15 -12.50
C ARG A 48 28.25 -30.40 -12.75
N ILE A 49 27.61 -30.50 -13.92
CA ILE A 49 26.86 -31.70 -14.31
C ILE A 49 27.82 -32.88 -14.50
N ALA A 50 28.96 -32.68 -15.17
CA ALA A 50 29.96 -33.71 -15.39
C ALA A 50 30.50 -34.25 -14.05
N ASP A 51 30.91 -33.36 -13.14
CA ASP A 51 31.37 -33.72 -11.80
C ASP A 51 30.34 -34.56 -11.03
N GLU A 52 29.05 -34.19 -11.11
CA GLU A 52 27.99 -34.94 -10.43
C GLU A 52 27.78 -36.33 -11.06
N ILE A 53 27.86 -36.44 -12.39
CA ILE A 53 27.76 -37.72 -13.12
C ILE A 53 28.93 -38.64 -12.75
N GLU A 54 30.16 -38.13 -12.74
CA GLU A 54 31.36 -38.88 -12.38
C GLU A 54 31.34 -39.31 -10.91
N SER A 55 30.89 -38.43 -10.02
CA SER A 55 30.70 -38.72 -8.59
C SER A 55 29.70 -39.85 -8.34
N LEU A 56 28.67 -40.01 -9.18
CA LEU A 56 27.71 -41.12 -9.08
C LEU A 56 28.28 -42.47 -9.51
N ASP A 57 29.35 -42.50 -10.30
CA ASP A 57 30.03 -43.74 -10.72
C ASP A 57 31.05 -44.25 -9.68
N GLN A 58 31.33 -43.46 -8.65
CA GLN A 58 32.27 -43.80 -7.59
C GLN A 58 31.59 -44.49 -6.41
N ALA A 59 32.23 -45.54 -5.88
CA ALA A 59 31.77 -46.24 -4.68
C ALA A 59 32.27 -45.54 -3.38
N PRO A 60 31.42 -45.37 -2.35
CA PRO A 60 30.01 -45.77 -2.32
C PRO A 60 29.10 -44.82 -3.11
N VAL A 61 28.19 -45.42 -3.88
CA VAL A 61 27.16 -44.68 -4.61
C VAL A 61 26.19 -44.10 -3.59
N ALA A 62 26.36 -42.82 -3.29
CA ALA A 62 25.56 -42.10 -2.30
C ALA A 62 25.19 -40.70 -2.79
N MET A 63 24.09 -40.19 -2.26
CA MET A 63 23.56 -38.86 -2.52
C MET A 63 22.92 -38.31 -1.25
N ALA A 64 22.93 -37.00 -1.09
CA ALA A 64 22.19 -36.32 -0.03
C ALA A 64 21.44 -35.12 -0.61
N ILE A 65 20.15 -35.05 -0.31
CA ILE A 65 19.29 -33.88 -0.54
C ILE A 65 18.88 -33.28 0.81
N SER A 66 18.41 -32.03 0.81
CA SER A 66 17.99 -31.38 2.04
C SER A 66 16.69 -30.61 1.93
N ASN A 67 16.06 -30.38 3.08
CA ASN A 67 15.01 -29.38 3.23
C ASN A 67 15.40 -28.40 4.35
N PRO A 68 15.48 -27.08 4.08
CA PRO A 68 15.44 -26.45 2.75
C PRO A 68 16.55 -26.95 1.80
N PRO A 69 16.40 -26.78 0.47
CA PRO A 69 17.35 -27.30 -0.52
C PRO A 69 18.73 -26.63 -0.44
N GLU A 70 19.78 -27.30 -0.91
CA GLU A 70 21.15 -26.75 -0.95
C GLU A 70 21.19 -25.33 -1.57
N ASN A 71 22.03 -24.46 -1.00
CA ASN A 71 22.21 -23.04 -1.36
C ASN A 71 21.02 -22.12 -1.07
N SER A 72 20.05 -22.57 -0.26
CA SER A 72 18.97 -21.70 0.22
C SER A 72 19.43 -20.72 1.30
N SER A 73 18.81 -19.53 1.32
CA SER A 73 18.68 -18.72 2.53
C SER A 73 17.52 -19.23 3.38
N THR A 74 17.71 -19.32 4.70
CA THR A 74 16.68 -19.69 5.69
C THR A 74 16.77 -18.80 6.91
N GLU A 75 15.64 -18.52 7.57
CA GLU A 75 15.57 -17.77 8.83
C GLU A 75 15.54 -18.71 10.05
N ILE A 76 15.28 -20.00 9.84
CA ILE A 76 15.29 -21.06 10.86
C ILE A 76 16.54 -21.91 10.72
N SER A 77 17.08 -22.37 11.84
CA SER A 77 18.35 -23.11 11.90
C SER A 77 18.22 -24.59 11.55
N GLU A 78 16.99 -25.14 11.56
CA GLU A 78 16.77 -26.56 11.29
C GLU A 78 16.85 -26.89 9.81
N LEU A 79 17.65 -27.91 9.51
CA LEU A 79 17.70 -28.60 8.24
C LEU A 79 17.36 -30.07 8.46
N ARG A 80 16.82 -30.71 7.43
CA ARG A 80 16.76 -32.17 7.36
C ARG A 80 17.51 -32.66 6.14
N PHE A 81 18.49 -33.53 6.34
CA PHE A 81 19.14 -34.26 5.26
C PHE A 81 18.42 -35.58 5.03
N SER A 82 18.17 -35.92 3.78
CA SER A 82 17.82 -37.27 3.37
C SER A 82 19.01 -37.84 2.60
N VAL A 83 19.71 -38.77 3.22
CA VAL A 83 20.91 -39.41 2.70
C VAL A 83 20.54 -40.77 2.13
N PHE A 84 20.90 -41.01 0.87
CA PHE A 84 20.64 -42.24 0.13
C PHE A 84 21.95 -42.95 -0.18
N GLY A 85 21.95 -44.28 -0.13
CA GLY A 85 23.14 -45.10 -0.38
C GLY A 85 22.96 -46.56 0.03
N PRO A 86 24.04 -47.34 0.07
CA PRO A 86 23.98 -48.76 0.43
C PRO A 86 23.51 -48.98 1.87
N ALA A 87 22.65 -49.97 2.09
CA ALA A 87 22.19 -50.35 3.43
C ALA A 87 23.39 -50.67 4.33
N GLY A 88 23.36 -50.18 5.58
CA GLY A 88 24.44 -50.35 6.55
C GLY A 88 25.61 -49.37 6.39
N ALA A 89 25.64 -48.53 5.35
CA ALA A 89 26.64 -47.47 5.22
C ALA A 89 26.53 -46.46 6.38
N GLN A 90 27.69 -46.06 6.93
CA GLN A 90 27.77 -45.09 8.02
C GLN A 90 27.75 -43.66 7.46
N VAL A 91 26.83 -42.84 7.95
CA VAL A 91 26.75 -41.42 7.64
C VAL A 91 27.42 -40.61 8.75
N LEU A 92 28.23 -39.64 8.35
CA LEU A 92 28.81 -38.63 9.24
C LEU A 92 28.43 -37.22 8.78
N ILE A 93 28.17 -36.34 9.75
CA ILE A 93 28.00 -34.90 9.51
C ILE A 93 29.05 -34.15 10.32
N ASN A 94 29.85 -33.33 9.64
CA ASN A 94 30.99 -32.60 10.22
C ASN A 94 31.87 -33.55 11.07
N ASP A 95 32.20 -34.69 10.47
CA ASP A 95 33.04 -35.75 11.04
C ASP A 95 32.46 -36.45 12.29
N LYS A 96 31.20 -36.19 12.66
CA LYS A 96 30.48 -36.88 13.73
C LYS A 96 29.51 -37.92 13.17
N ALA A 97 29.44 -39.09 13.81
CA ALA A 97 28.51 -40.15 13.41
C ALA A 97 27.05 -39.67 13.54
N ALA A 98 26.30 -39.75 12.45
CA ALA A 98 24.90 -39.33 12.38
C ALA A 98 23.91 -40.51 12.35
N GLY A 99 24.34 -41.67 11.86
CA GLY A 99 23.54 -42.89 11.79
C GLY A 99 23.98 -43.81 10.66
N LYS A 100 23.24 -44.91 10.45
CA LYS A 100 23.47 -45.84 9.34
C LYS A 100 22.27 -45.83 8.40
N ILE A 101 22.54 -46.00 7.11
CA ILE A 101 21.50 -46.11 6.09
C ILE A 101 20.69 -47.39 6.31
N GLY A 102 19.36 -47.27 6.32
CA GLY A 102 18.43 -48.37 6.54
C GLY A 102 18.39 -49.37 5.37
N ALA A 103 17.64 -50.45 5.56
CA ALA A 103 17.42 -51.46 4.50
C ALA A 103 16.62 -50.90 3.31
N ASP A 104 15.88 -49.80 3.51
CA ASP A 104 15.18 -49.04 2.49
C ASP A 104 16.11 -48.11 1.67
N GLY A 105 17.41 -48.11 1.97
CA GLY A 105 18.41 -47.32 1.25
C GLY A 105 18.43 -45.84 1.62
N ARG A 106 17.79 -45.44 2.74
CA ARG A 106 17.68 -44.04 3.19
C ARG A 106 18.04 -43.87 4.67
N LEU A 107 18.51 -42.67 5.01
CA LEU A 107 18.59 -42.16 6.37
C LEU A 107 18.17 -40.69 6.38
N ASP A 108 17.22 -40.34 7.23
CA ASP A 108 16.88 -38.94 7.51
C ASP A 108 17.65 -38.46 8.74
N VAL A 109 18.38 -37.34 8.59
CA VAL A 109 19.21 -36.77 9.66
C VAL A 109 18.79 -35.32 9.91
N PRO A 110 18.27 -34.97 11.09
CA PRO A 110 18.08 -33.58 11.48
C PRO A 110 19.45 -32.91 11.73
N PHE A 111 19.59 -31.65 11.34
CA PHE A 111 20.80 -30.87 11.55
C PHE A 111 20.46 -29.42 11.90
N VAL A 112 21.30 -28.80 12.73
CA VAL A 112 21.14 -27.42 13.16
C VAL A 112 22.31 -26.59 12.65
N LEU A 113 22.01 -25.52 11.93
CA LEU A 113 23.00 -24.53 11.48
C LEU A 113 23.65 -23.84 12.67
N GLY A 114 24.98 -23.77 12.67
CA GLY A 114 25.74 -23.34 13.85
C GLY A 114 25.95 -21.83 13.98
N LYS A 115 25.73 -21.05 12.90
CA LYS A 115 25.94 -19.59 12.93
C LYS A 115 25.09 -18.86 11.90
N LEU A 116 24.86 -17.57 12.16
CA LEU A 116 24.35 -16.63 11.16
C LEU A 116 25.33 -16.49 9.98
N GLY A 117 24.80 -16.24 8.79
CA GLY A 117 25.56 -16.16 7.55
C GLY A 117 25.82 -17.54 6.93
N GLN A 118 26.95 -17.67 6.24
CA GLN A 118 27.28 -18.86 5.46
C GLN A 118 27.67 -20.05 6.36
N ASN A 119 27.06 -21.19 6.11
CA ASN A 119 27.33 -22.47 6.77
C ASN A 119 27.69 -23.52 5.73
N ALA A 120 28.90 -24.08 5.85
CA ALA A 120 29.36 -25.22 5.07
C ALA A 120 29.20 -26.50 5.92
N ILE A 121 28.53 -27.50 5.38
CA ILE A 121 28.25 -28.78 6.06
C ILE A 121 28.89 -29.90 5.27
N LYS A 122 29.76 -30.66 5.92
CA LYS A 122 30.42 -31.84 5.35
C LYS A 122 29.62 -33.09 5.69
N LEU A 123 29.07 -33.74 4.68
CA LEU A 123 28.43 -35.05 4.75
C LEU A 123 29.42 -36.09 4.23
N ALA A 124 29.64 -37.17 4.97
CA ALA A 124 30.45 -38.29 4.51
C ALA A 124 29.65 -39.60 4.63
N VAL A 125 29.67 -40.41 3.57
CA VAL A 125 29.06 -41.75 3.56
C VAL A 125 30.18 -42.78 3.42
N ASN A 126 30.34 -43.61 4.45
CA ASN A 126 31.39 -44.61 4.54
C ASN A 126 30.81 -46.01 4.41
N HIS A 127 31.35 -46.81 3.50
CA HIS A 127 30.93 -48.18 3.28
C HIS A 127 32.09 -49.01 2.74
N ASN A 128 32.33 -50.19 3.33
CA ASN A 128 33.39 -51.14 2.93
C ASN A 128 34.78 -50.49 2.72
N GLY A 129 35.20 -49.65 3.68
CA GLY A 129 36.52 -48.99 3.65
C GLY A 129 36.65 -47.82 2.65
N LYS A 130 35.59 -47.49 1.89
CA LYS A 130 35.54 -46.33 0.99
C LYS A 130 34.66 -45.22 1.57
N SER A 131 34.95 -43.97 1.21
CA SER A 131 34.24 -42.78 1.67
C SER A 131 33.84 -41.89 0.50
N LYS A 132 32.58 -41.42 0.50
CA LYS A 132 32.11 -40.35 -0.40
C LYS A 132 31.81 -39.11 0.43
N VAL A 133 32.44 -37.99 0.10
CA VAL A 133 32.28 -36.70 0.80
C VAL A 133 31.46 -35.73 -0.07
N MET A 134 30.52 -35.05 0.56
CA MET A 134 29.63 -34.06 -0.02
C MET A 134 29.64 -32.82 0.86
N VAL A 135 29.97 -31.65 0.30
CA VAL A 135 29.86 -30.37 1.01
C VAL A 135 28.56 -29.69 0.57
N ARG A 136 27.80 -29.17 1.53
CA ARG A 136 26.54 -28.46 1.32
C ARG A 136 26.62 -27.07 1.93
N GLN A 137 26.10 -26.07 1.24
CA GLN A 137 26.14 -24.66 1.67
C GLN A 137 24.73 -24.14 1.97
N TYR A 138 24.60 -23.38 3.04
CA TYR A 138 23.35 -22.71 3.44
C TYR A 138 23.66 -21.35 4.04
N LYS A 139 22.75 -20.39 3.85
CA LYS A 139 22.84 -19.08 4.51
C LYS A 139 21.74 -18.98 5.57
N LEU A 140 22.14 -18.88 6.84
CA LEU A 140 21.21 -18.58 7.93
C LEU A 140 21.08 -17.06 8.06
N GLU A 141 19.87 -16.54 7.88
CA GLU A 141 19.55 -15.13 8.00
C GLU A 141 18.95 -14.84 9.38
N ALA A 142 19.06 -13.58 9.82
CA ALA A 142 18.47 -13.18 11.09
C ALA A 142 16.95 -13.12 10.95
N ASP A 143 16.21 -13.83 11.82
CA ASP A 143 14.75 -13.81 11.77
C ASP A 143 14.21 -12.39 12.12
N PRO A 144 13.37 -11.79 11.26
CA PRO A 144 12.73 -10.50 11.52
C PRO A 144 11.96 -10.42 12.85
N GLN A 145 11.41 -11.53 13.34
CA GLN A 145 10.63 -11.60 14.59
C GLN A 145 11.51 -11.39 15.83
N ILE A 146 12.74 -11.91 15.83
CA ILE A 146 13.68 -11.66 16.94
C ILE A 146 14.06 -10.18 17.01
N ARG A 147 14.29 -9.56 15.85
CA ARG A 147 14.53 -8.10 15.77
C ARG A 147 13.32 -7.31 16.26
N GLU A 148 12.10 -7.75 15.94
CA GLU A 148 10.87 -7.12 16.41
C GLU A 148 10.71 -7.22 17.93
N LEU A 149 10.93 -8.39 18.53
CA LEU A 149 10.91 -8.56 19.99
C LEU A 149 11.90 -7.63 20.69
N ARG A 150 13.14 -7.53 20.17
CA ARG A 150 14.14 -6.58 20.69
C ARG A 150 13.68 -5.13 20.56
N THR A 151 12.98 -4.79 19.48
CA THR A 151 12.40 -3.45 19.29
C THR A 151 11.24 -3.18 20.25
N LEU A 152 10.45 -4.20 20.59
CA LEU A 152 9.34 -4.08 21.53
C LEU A 152 9.79 -3.82 22.97
N LEU A 153 10.98 -4.28 23.37
CA LEU A 153 11.51 -4.05 24.72
C LEU A 153 11.54 -2.56 25.08
N SER A 154 12.01 -1.68 24.19
CA SER A 154 12.06 -0.23 24.45
C SER A 154 10.66 0.36 24.60
N LYS A 155 9.71 -0.09 23.77
CA LYS A 155 8.30 0.32 23.86
C LYS A 155 7.64 -0.16 25.15
N CYS A 156 7.95 -1.38 25.60
CA CYS A 156 7.46 -1.89 26.89
C CYS A 156 7.95 -1.04 28.05
N THR A 157 9.23 -0.68 28.08
CA THR A 157 9.79 0.20 29.11
C THR A 157 9.07 1.55 29.15
N SER A 158 8.87 2.19 27.99
CA SER A 158 8.14 3.47 27.91
C SER A 158 6.68 3.35 28.34
N ALA A 159 6.04 2.21 28.07
CA ALA A 159 4.64 1.96 28.43
C ALA A 159 4.47 1.42 29.86
N GLY A 160 5.55 1.07 30.57
CA GLY A 160 5.48 0.40 31.87
C GLY A 160 4.88 -1.01 31.80
N VAL A 161 5.15 -1.74 30.71
CA VAL A 161 4.76 -3.15 30.50
C VAL A 161 5.90 -4.05 30.94
N ASP A 162 5.57 -5.14 31.65
CA ASP A 162 6.55 -6.14 32.06
C ASP A 162 7.23 -6.80 30.85
N VAL A 163 8.56 -6.88 30.90
CA VAL A 163 9.43 -7.42 29.85
C VAL A 163 9.98 -8.80 30.19
N SER A 164 9.62 -9.37 31.35
CA SER A 164 10.19 -10.63 31.86
C SER A 164 10.03 -11.80 30.88
N GLU A 165 8.86 -11.94 30.25
CA GLU A 165 8.61 -12.98 29.24
C GLU A 165 9.53 -12.82 28.02
N ILE A 166 9.68 -11.59 27.50
CA ILE A 166 10.53 -11.30 26.34
C ILE A 166 12.00 -11.53 26.67
N ASN A 167 12.46 -11.06 27.82
CA ASN A 167 13.85 -11.24 28.25
C ASN A 167 14.17 -12.72 28.48
N THR A 168 13.25 -13.47 29.06
CA THR A 168 13.40 -14.92 29.26
C THR A 168 13.50 -15.64 27.92
N PHE A 169 12.60 -15.33 26.99
CA PHE A 169 12.62 -15.88 25.64
C PHE A 169 13.93 -15.54 24.91
N LEU A 170 14.29 -14.26 24.80
CA LEU A 170 15.51 -13.82 24.12
C LEU A 170 16.78 -14.38 24.76
N SER A 171 16.86 -14.44 26.10
CA SER A 171 18.00 -15.04 26.79
C SER A 171 18.12 -16.53 26.50
N ARG A 172 16.98 -17.23 26.34
CA ARG A 172 16.97 -18.63 25.91
C ARG A 172 17.48 -18.75 24.47
N ILE A 173 16.96 -17.93 23.54
CA ILE A 173 17.42 -17.87 22.13
C ILE A 173 18.92 -17.58 22.04
N ASP A 174 19.43 -16.64 22.84
CA ASP A 174 20.85 -16.23 22.79
C ASP A 174 21.80 -17.30 23.37
N ARG A 175 21.30 -18.21 24.22
CA ARG A 175 22.06 -19.31 24.82
C ARG A 175 21.99 -20.61 24.01
N GLN A 176 20.96 -20.78 23.21
CA GLN A 176 20.77 -21.97 22.41
C GLN A 176 21.31 -21.79 21.00
N ASN A 177 21.88 -22.85 20.44
CA ASN A 177 22.41 -22.83 19.07
C ASN A 177 21.33 -23.06 18.01
N ALA A 178 20.06 -23.23 18.40
CA ALA A 178 18.94 -23.58 17.53
C ALA A 178 17.79 -22.56 17.63
N TYR A 179 17.26 -22.15 16.49
CA TYR A 179 16.01 -21.38 16.35
C TYR A 179 15.13 -22.08 15.31
N THR A 180 14.13 -22.81 15.78
CA THR A 180 13.31 -23.71 14.97
C THR A 180 11.96 -23.09 14.64
N ALA A 181 11.11 -23.82 13.91
CA ALA A 181 9.73 -23.39 13.67
C ALA A 181 8.92 -23.22 14.98
N ALA A 182 9.24 -23.98 16.02
CA ALA A 182 8.56 -23.88 17.32
C ALA A 182 8.88 -22.54 18.02
N GLU A 183 10.16 -22.15 18.10
CA GLU A 183 10.54 -20.85 18.66
C GLU A 183 10.04 -19.69 17.81
N ARG A 184 9.95 -19.86 16.48
CA ARG A 184 9.33 -18.86 15.61
C ARG A 184 7.85 -18.66 15.93
N GLN A 185 7.10 -19.74 16.12
CA GLN A 185 5.69 -19.64 16.51
C GLN A 185 5.52 -19.04 17.92
N GLU A 186 6.42 -19.34 18.86
CA GLU A 186 6.42 -18.73 20.19
C GLU A 186 6.73 -17.23 20.12
N ALA A 187 7.71 -16.83 19.31
CA ALA A 187 8.05 -15.42 19.07
C ALA A 187 6.85 -14.65 18.49
N GLU A 188 6.15 -15.21 17.51
CA GLU A 188 4.94 -14.61 16.92
C GLU A 188 3.85 -14.37 17.98
N LYS A 189 3.56 -15.38 18.80
CA LYS A 189 2.58 -15.26 19.90
C LYS A 189 3.00 -14.21 20.92
N LEU A 190 4.28 -14.18 21.25
CA LEU A 190 4.83 -13.22 22.20
C LEU A 190 4.76 -11.79 21.66
N ILE A 191 5.11 -11.57 20.39
CA ILE A 191 4.96 -10.27 19.69
C ILE A 191 3.51 -9.79 19.78
N ALA A 192 2.55 -10.65 19.41
CA ALA A 192 1.13 -10.29 19.43
C ALA A 192 0.64 -9.93 20.84
N SER A 193 0.97 -10.76 21.84
CA SER A 193 0.62 -10.53 23.24
C SER A 193 1.25 -9.25 23.80
N THR A 194 2.54 -9.02 23.52
CA THR A 194 3.26 -7.83 23.96
C THR A 194 2.68 -6.56 23.35
N LYS A 195 2.44 -6.53 22.03
CA LYS A 195 1.80 -5.40 21.36
C LYS A 195 0.44 -5.09 21.99
N TYR A 196 -0.36 -6.13 22.26
CA TYR A 196 -1.63 -5.99 22.98
C TYR A 196 -1.46 -5.32 24.34
N LYS A 197 -0.54 -5.82 25.18
CA LYS A 197 -0.25 -5.26 26.51
C LYS A 197 0.19 -3.78 26.43
N ILE A 198 1.04 -3.42 25.46
CA ILE A 198 1.51 -2.03 25.25
C ILE A 198 0.35 -1.09 24.96
N VAL A 199 -0.51 -1.43 23.99
CA VAL A 199 -1.65 -0.56 23.62
C VAL A 199 -2.64 -0.46 24.76
N SER A 200 -3.00 -1.59 25.39
CA SER A 200 -3.91 -1.60 26.54
C SER A 200 -3.40 -0.65 27.63
N LYS A 201 -2.13 -0.78 28.02
CA LYS A 201 -1.52 0.06 29.05
C LYS A 201 -1.42 1.52 28.64
N SER A 202 -1.19 1.79 27.36
CA SER A 202 -1.13 3.15 26.81
C SER A 202 -2.49 3.86 26.86
N LEU A 203 -3.59 3.10 26.74
CA LEU A 203 -4.97 3.59 26.80
C LEU A 203 -5.51 3.72 28.23
N ASP A 204 -4.83 3.12 29.22
CA ASP A 204 -5.26 3.14 30.62
C ASP A 204 -5.05 4.49 31.31
N GLY A 205 -5.94 4.78 32.28
CA GLY A 205 -5.82 5.90 33.20
C GLY A 205 -6.28 7.25 32.66
N ARG A 206 -6.23 8.27 33.52
CA ARG A 206 -6.47 9.66 33.10
C ARG A 206 -5.21 10.20 32.43
N LYS A 207 -5.37 10.83 31.28
CA LYS A 207 -4.29 11.48 30.52
C LYS A 207 -4.54 12.98 30.48
N THR A 208 -3.45 13.75 30.59
CA THR A 208 -3.45 15.17 30.27
C THR A 208 -3.00 15.32 28.82
N PHE A 209 -3.72 16.12 28.05
CA PHE A 209 -3.45 16.31 26.62
C PHE A 209 -2.96 17.73 26.37
N THR A 210 -1.94 17.87 25.53
CA THR A 210 -1.34 19.14 25.15
C THR A 210 -2.29 20.00 24.31
N ASN A 211 -3.19 19.38 23.53
CA ASN A 211 -4.15 20.08 22.70
C ASN A 211 -5.43 19.24 22.45
N PRO A 212 -6.54 19.87 22.00
CA PRO A 212 -7.81 19.18 21.75
C PRO A 212 -7.73 18.10 20.66
N LEU A 213 -6.87 18.28 19.65
CA LEU A 213 -6.73 17.31 18.55
C LEU A 213 -6.15 15.98 19.04
N SER A 214 -5.04 16.03 19.79
CA SER A 214 -4.41 14.84 20.38
C SER A 214 -5.38 14.08 21.30
N LYS A 215 -6.18 14.80 22.10
CA LYS A 215 -7.25 14.23 22.93
C LYS A 215 -8.30 13.49 22.10
N ALA A 216 -8.85 14.14 21.07
CA ALA A 216 -9.88 13.55 20.24
C ALA A 216 -9.41 12.28 19.51
N ILE A 217 -8.16 12.28 19.03
CA ILE A 217 -7.56 11.11 18.38
C ILE A 217 -7.28 9.99 19.39
N PHE A 218 -6.87 10.32 20.62
CA PHE A 218 -6.74 9.33 21.68
C PHE A 218 -8.08 8.65 22.02
N GLU A 219 -9.18 9.39 22.06
CA GLU A 219 -10.50 8.80 22.27
C GLU A 219 -10.90 7.88 21.09
N ARG A 220 -10.54 8.22 19.84
CA ARG A 220 -10.68 7.29 18.70
C ARG A 220 -9.89 6.00 18.91
N ALA A 221 -8.67 6.09 19.45
CA ALA A 221 -7.87 4.91 19.80
C ALA A 221 -8.58 4.03 20.83
N ARG A 222 -9.15 4.62 21.89
CA ARG A 222 -9.95 3.90 22.90
C ARG A 222 -11.16 3.22 22.28
N SER A 223 -11.91 3.92 21.43
CA SER A 223 -13.06 3.33 20.73
C SER A 223 -12.66 2.19 19.79
N ALA A 224 -11.55 2.33 19.04
CA ALA A 224 -11.02 1.26 18.20
C ALA A 224 -10.64 0.02 19.03
N PHE A 225 -9.96 0.22 20.16
CA PHE A 225 -9.58 -0.87 21.06
C PHE A 225 -10.79 -1.58 21.67
N ALA A 226 -11.80 -0.84 22.13
CA ALA A 226 -13.05 -1.40 22.65
C ALA A 226 -13.79 -2.26 21.61
N ARG A 227 -13.63 -1.95 20.31
CA ARG A 227 -14.17 -2.72 19.19
C ARG A 227 -13.27 -3.87 18.74
N LYS A 228 -12.21 -4.19 19.50
CA LYS A 228 -11.19 -5.21 19.17
C LYS A 228 -10.43 -4.92 17.87
N GLN A 229 -10.36 -3.65 17.45
CA GLN A 229 -9.59 -3.20 16.28
C GLN A 229 -8.18 -2.79 16.72
N PHE A 230 -7.39 -3.79 17.08
CA PHE A 230 -6.09 -3.58 17.75
C PHE A 230 -5.12 -2.70 16.93
N GLU A 231 -4.88 -3.04 15.67
CA GLU A 231 -3.96 -2.31 14.79
C GLU A 231 -4.41 -0.85 14.59
N ARG A 232 -5.73 -0.62 14.51
CA ARG A 232 -6.28 0.73 14.38
C ARG A 232 -6.12 1.54 15.67
N ALA A 233 -6.22 0.90 16.83
CA ALA A 233 -5.94 1.55 18.11
C ALA A 233 -4.47 1.96 18.24
N GLU A 234 -3.53 1.08 17.87
CA GLU A 234 -2.10 1.40 17.82
C GLU A 234 -1.82 2.58 16.88
N TYR A 235 -2.42 2.57 15.68
CA TYR A 235 -2.33 3.66 14.71
C TYR A 235 -2.81 5.00 15.30
N TYR A 236 -4.00 5.05 15.91
CA TYR A 236 -4.51 6.29 16.50
C TYR A 236 -3.70 6.77 17.71
N LEU A 237 -3.13 5.88 18.52
CA LEU A 237 -2.20 6.27 19.58
C LEU A 237 -0.96 6.98 19.01
N ALA A 238 -0.39 6.44 17.93
CA ALA A 238 0.74 7.07 17.26
C ALA A 238 0.35 8.44 16.68
N LEU A 239 -0.81 8.54 16.04
CA LEU A 239 -1.32 9.80 15.46
C LEU A 239 -1.66 10.85 16.54
N SER A 240 -2.18 10.42 17.70
CA SER A 240 -2.38 11.28 18.87
C SER A 240 -1.05 11.84 19.37
N GLY A 241 0.00 11.01 19.41
CA GLY A 241 1.36 11.44 19.74
C GLY A 241 1.93 12.44 18.73
N GLU A 242 1.67 12.28 17.43
CA GLU A 242 2.04 13.27 16.40
C GLU A 242 1.32 14.61 16.63
N ALA A 243 0.01 14.59 16.89
CA ALA A 243 -0.75 15.81 17.18
C ALA A 243 -0.25 16.51 18.46
N ALA A 244 0.17 15.77 19.48
CA ALA A 244 0.68 16.34 20.73
C ALA A 244 2.00 17.13 20.55
N LYS A 245 2.83 16.79 19.54
CA LYS A 245 4.07 17.50 19.22
C LYS A 245 3.86 18.94 18.76
N ALA A 246 2.64 19.28 18.32
CA ALA A 246 2.30 20.64 17.89
C ALA A 246 2.24 21.66 19.04
N GLY A 247 2.25 21.20 20.31
CA GLY A 247 2.10 22.09 21.47
C GLY A 247 0.64 22.55 21.64
N ASP A 248 0.47 23.71 22.30
CA ASP A 248 -0.82 24.39 22.40
C ASP A 248 -1.23 24.95 21.02
N MET A 249 -2.47 24.70 20.62
CA MET A 249 -3.04 25.08 19.32
C MET A 249 -4.11 26.17 19.43
N ASN A 250 -4.36 26.74 20.62
CA ASN A 250 -5.46 27.69 20.84
C ASN A 250 -5.42 28.92 19.92
N ASN A 251 -4.22 29.41 19.59
CA ASN A 251 -4.01 30.62 18.78
C ASN A 251 -3.60 30.31 17.33
N PHE A 252 -3.89 29.12 16.83
CA PHE A 252 -3.59 28.79 15.44
C PHE A 252 -4.53 29.54 14.49
N ALA A 253 -3.96 30.21 13.48
CA ALA A 253 -4.73 30.84 12.42
C ALA A 253 -5.37 29.80 11.48
N VAL A 254 -4.71 28.65 11.29
CA VAL A 254 -5.26 27.47 10.62
C VAL A 254 -5.62 26.40 11.66
N LYS A 255 -6.93 26.16 11.82
CA LYS A 255 -7.47 25.18 12.76
C LYS A 255 -7.60 23.82 12.09
N VAL A 256 -7.19 22.77 12.79
CA VAL A 256 -7.49 21.38 12.43
C VAL A 256 -8.16 20.68 13.59
N GLN A 257 -9.26 19.99 13.32
CA GLN A 257 -10.08 19.33 14.33
C GLN A 257 -10.48 17.93 13.86
N ALA A 258 -10.50 16.99 14.80
CA ALA A 258 -11.11 15.69 14.54
C ALA A 258 -12.63 15.86 14.38
N ALA A 259 -13.19 15.27 13.32
CA ALA A 259 -14.62 15.29 12.99
C ALA A 259 -15.14 13.87 12.74
N ASP A 260 -16.44 13.72 12.59
CA ASP A 260 -17.08 12.48 12.14
C ASP A 260 -18.15 12.84 11.13
N TYR A 261 -18.22 12.08 10.03
CA TYR A 261 -19.27 12.21 9.03
C TYR A 261 -19.97 10.86 8.87
N ALA A 262 -21.18 10.72 9.42
CA ALA A 262 -21.97 9.49 9.32
C ALA A 262 -21.23 8.21 9.77
N ASN A 263 -20.48 8.28 10.89
CA ASN A 263 -19.58 7.24 11.40
C ASN A 263 -18.31 7.00 10.57
N HIS A 264 -17.93 7.97 9.73
CA HIS A 264 -16.63 8.00 9.07
C HIS A 264 -15.70 8.98 9.78
N PRO A 265 -14.58 8.51 10.37
CA PRO A 265 -13.57 9.38 10.95
C PRO A 265 -13.09 10.43 9.93
N ALA A 266 -13.04 11.68 10.34
CA ALA A 266 -12.70 12.79 9.45
C ALA A 266 -11.86 13.86 10.17
N PHE A 267 -11.37 14.83 9.40
CA PHE A 267 -10.70 16.02 9.90
C PHE A 267 -11.25 17.25 9.21
N THR A 268 -11.58 18.29 9.98
CA THR A 268 -11.90 19.62 9.43
C THR A 268 -10.67 20.50 9.52
N ILE A 269 -10.25 21.07 8.39
CA ILE A 269 -9.17 22.05 8.28
C ILE A 269 -9.79 23.39 7.86
N SER A 270 -9.55 24.47 8.59
CA SER A 270 -10.11 25.79 8.28
C SER A 270 -9.16 26.93 8.64
N ASN A 271 -9.19 28.00 7.85
CA ASN A 271 -8.39 29.21 8.06
C ASN A 271 -9.25 30.50 8.16
N GLY A 272 -10.56 30.35 8.34
CA GLY A 272 -11.53 31.45 8.38
C GLY A 272 -12.02 31.95 7.01
N VAL A 273 -11.30 31.67 5.92
CA VAL A 273 -11.74 31.97 4.55
C VAL A 273 -12.44 30.75 3.95
N ILE A 274 -11.78 29.59 4.07
CA ILE A 274 -12.31 28.30 3.64
C ILE A 274 -12.30 27.29 4.80
N SER A 275 -13.11 26.24 4.67
CA SER A 275 -13.10 25.08 5.54
C SER A 275 -13.31 23.82 4.72
N ALA A 276 -12.46 22.81 4.90
CA ALA A 276 -12.58 21.52 4.24
C ALA A 276 -12.71 20.40 5.28
N THR A 277 -13.72 19.53 5.13
CA THR A 277 -13.84 18.31 5.92
C THR A 277 -13.42 17.13 5.07
N VAL A 278 -12.44 16.38 5.56
CA VAL A 278 -11.77 15.30 4.84
C VAL A 278 -11.90 14.01 5.62
N MET A 279 -12.52 13.01 5.02
CA MET A 279 -12.68 11.70 5.64
C MET A 279 -11.40 10.87 5.50
N GLU A 280 -11.12 10.04 6.50
CA GLU A 280 -10.15 8.96 6.39
C GLU A 280 -10.59 7.99 5.29
N THR A 281 -11.88 7.67 5.22
CA THR A 281 -12.46 6.86 4.14
C THR A 281 -12.23 7.51 2.78
N GLY A 282 -11.41 6.86 1.94
CA GLY A 282 -11.08 7.32 0.60
C GLY A 282 -10.22 8.58 0.53
N GLY A 283 -9.73 9.11 1.65
CA GLY A 283 -9.06 10.42 1.69
C GLY A 283 -9.90 11.54 1.07
N ARG A 284 -11.23 11.44 1.18
CA ARG A 284 -12.23 12.23 0.44
C ARG A 284 -12.50 13.57 1.10
N ILE A 285 -12.51 14.64 0.34
CA ILE A 285 -13.08 15.93 0.78
C ILE A 285 -14.60 15.81 0.67
N ILE A 286 -15.31 15.70 1.79
CA ILE A 286 -16.78 15.52 1.80
C ILE A 286 -17.54 16.84 1.93
N SER A 287 -16.88 17.90 2.38
CA SER A 287 -17.44 19.24 2.52
C SER A 287 -16.32 20.27 2.27
N PHE A 288 -16.64 21.31 1.51
CA PHE A 288 -15.76 22.45 1.27
C PHE A 288 -16.60 23.73 1.31
N LYS A 289 -16.32 24.57 2.30
CA LYS A 289 -17.07 25.80 2.54
C LYS A 289 -16.25 27.03 2.22
N VAL A 290 -16.87 28.00 1.56
CA VAL A 290 -16.30 29.33 1.30
C VAL A 290 -17.09 30.34 2.10
N GLN A 291 -16.44 30.99 3.08
CA GLN A 291 -17.10 31.93 4.00
C GLN A 291 -18.39 31.36 4.64
N GLY A 292 -18.42 30.05 4.88
CA GLY A 292 -19.56 29.32 5.48
C GLY A 292 -20.56 28.71 4.48
N VAL A 293 -20.53 29.10 3.20
CA VAL A 293 -21.38 28.52 2.15
C VAL A 293 -20.77 27.20 1.66
N GLU A 294 -21.52 26.11 1.74
CA GLU A 294 -21.10 24.80 1.22
C GLU A 294 -21.03 24.82 -0.31
N CYS A 295 -20.00 24.21 -0.87
CA CYS A 295 -19.73 24.19 -2.31
C CYS A 295 -19.66 22.77 -2.90
N LEU A 296 -19.95 21.75 -2.08
CA LEU A 296 -19.96 20.36 -2.48
C LEU A 296 -21.30 19.69 -2.17
N VAL A 297 -21.69 18.72 -3.01
CA VAL A 297 -22.84 17.86 -2.76
C VAL A 297 -22.37 16.52 -2.18
N PRO A 298 -22.45 16.30 -0.86
CA PRO A 298 -22.09 15.00 -0.30
C PRO A 298 -23.08 13.94 -0.78
N GLY A 299 -22.58 12.77 -1.15
CA GLY A 299 -23.44 11.63 -1.50
C GLY A 299 -23.84 10.80 -0.29
N SER A 300 -24.49 9.66 -0.55
CA SER A 300 -24.90 8.72 0.50
C SER A 300 -23.87 7.63 0.74
N PHE A 301 -23.61 7.31 2.02
CA PHE A 301 -22.76 6.18 2.42
C PHE A 301 -23.56 4.97 2.92
N LYS A 302 -24.88 4.95 2.69
CA LYS A 302 -25.79 3.93 3.22
C LYS A 302 -25.41 2.50 2.79
N ASN A 303 -24.84 2.36 1.58
CA ASN A 303 -24.42 1.09 1.01
C ASN A 303 -22.90 0.88 1.08
N GLY A 304 -22.19 1.68 1.88
CA GLY A 304 -20.74 1.56 2.07
C GLY A 304 -20.35 0.36 2.94
N LEU A 305 -19.05 0.06 2.96
CA LEU A 305 -18.46 -0.94 3.86
C LEU A 305 -18.73 -0.57 5.32
N SER A 306 -18.86 -1.57 6.19
CA SER A 306 -18.91 -1.36 7.64
C SER A 306 -17.59 -0.79 8.16
N LEU A 307 -17.62 -0.11 9.32
CA LEU A 307 -16.42 0.45 9.91
C LEU A 307 -15.29 -0.59 10.11
N ALA A 308 -15.63 -1.83 10.45
CA ALA A 308 -14.63 -2.89 10.63
C ALA A 308 -13.94 -3.26 9.31
N GLU A 309 -14.70 -3.34 8.22
CA GLU A 309 -14.16 -3.62 6.89
C GLU A 309 -13.28 -2.46 6.39
N ARG A 310 -13.73 -1.22 6.57
CA ARG A 310 -12.97 -0.01 6.17
C ARG A 310 -11.66 0.13 6.92
N ALA A 311 -11.70 -0.03 8.24
CA ALA A 311 -10.53 0.11 9.11
C ALA A 311 -9.51 -1.01 8.92
N ALA A 312 -9.95 -2.20 8.47
CA ALA A 312 -9.06 -3.29 8.10
C ALA A 312 -8.36 -3.07 6.75
N GLN A 313 -8.76 -2.04 5.99
CA GLN A 313 -8.23 -1.74 4.65
C GLN A 313 -8.33 -2.92 3.67
N LYS A 314 -9.31 -3.82 3.90
CA LYS A 314 -9.53 -4.99 3.04
C LYS A 314 -10.56 -4.64 1.99
N THR A 315 -10.18 -4.77 0.72
CA THR A 315 -11.10 -4.72 -0.41
C THR A 315 -11.32 -6.16 -0.89
N SER A 316 -12.56 -6.51 -1.22
CA SER A 316 -12.86 -7.86 -1.72
C SER A 316 -12.51 -7.98 -3.19
N LYS A 317 -12.18 -9.19 -3.65
CA LYS A 317 -11.90 -9.45 -5.07
C LYS A 317 -13.09 -9.07 -5.98
N ASP A 318 -14.33 -9.24 -5.50
CA ASP A 318 -15.55 -8.84 -6.22
C ASP A 318 -15.67 -7.31 -6.40
N MET A 319 -15.25 -6.54 -5.39
CA MET A 319 -15.17 -5.08 -5.52
C MET A 319 -14.11 -4.68 -6.55
N ILE A 320 -13.00 -5.40 -6.61
CA ILE A 320 -11.88 -5.09 -7.52
C ILE A 320 -12.24 -5.46 -8.98
N THR A 321 -12.88 -6.61 -9.21
CA THR A 321 -13.21 -7.11 -10.56
C THR A 321 -14.27 -6.28 -11.29
N ARG A 322 -15.22 -5.65 -10.57
CA ARG A 322 -16.23 -4.77 -11.18
C ARG A 322 -15.67 -3.45 -11.74
N LEU A 323 -14.49 -3.04 -11.30
CA LEU A 323 -14.04 -1.64 -11.37
C LEU A 323 -12.74 -1.43 -12.16
N HIS A 324 -12.27 -2.46 -12.90
CA HIS A 324 -11.19 -2.41 -13.89
C HIS A 324 -10.08 -1.36 -13.62
N GLY A 325 -9.28 -1.56 -12.58
CA GLY A 325 -7.92 -0.97 -12.50
C GLY A 325 -7.80 0.56 -12.45
N TYR A 326 -8.86 1.31 -12.12
CA TYR A 326 -8.74 2.76 -11.93
C TYR A 326 -8.17 3.09 -10.54
N GLY A 327 -7.03 3.78 -10.50
CA GLY A 327 -6.68 4.67 -9.40
C GLY A 327 -7.53 5.94 -9.44
N GLY A 328 -7.46 6.76 -8.40
CA GLY A 328 -8.17 8.04 -8.39
C GLY A 328 -8.63 8.50 -7.01
N TYR A 329 -9.48 9.52 -7.04
CA TYR A 329 -10.18 10.03 -5.88
C TYR A 329 -11.62 10.40 -6.25
N GLU A 330 -12.47 10.42 -5.24
CA GLU A 330 -13.80 11.02 -5.30
C GLU A 330 -13.87 12.06 -4.18
N ASP A 331 -14.06 13.31 -4.56
CA ASP A 331 -14.34 14.41 -3.64
C ASP A 331 -15.82 14.78 -3.75
N ALA A 332 -16.49 14.74 -2.59
CA ALA A 332 -17.93 14.65 -2.45
C ALA A 332 -18.51 13.42 -3.15
N GLY A 333 -19.84 13.31 -3.29
CA GLY A 333 -20.45 12.04 -3.73
C GLY A 333 -20.37 10.92 -2.68
N GLY A 334 -20.85 9.72 -3.03
CA GLY A 334 -21.11 8.62 -2.08
C GLY A 334 -21.40 7.27 -2.73
N ASP A 335 -21.74 7.25 -4.02
CA ASP A 335 -22.05 6.04 -4.79
C ASP A 335 -20.79 5.30 -5.28
N GLY A 336 -19.75 5.25 -4.43
CA GLY A 336 -18.36 4.94 -4.81
C GLY A 336 -18.20 3.85 -5.88
N ILE A 337 -17.49 4.17 -6.95
CA ILE A 337 -17.21 3.26 -8.07
C ILE A 337 -15.76 2.75 -7.96
N TRP A 338 -15.07 2.87 -6.80
CA TRP A 338 -13.64 2.51 -6.70
C TRP A 338 -13.27 1.81 -5.39
N PRO A 339 -12.50 0.71 -5.41
CA PRO A 339 -12.12 -0.03 -4.20
C PRO A 339 -11.38 0.84 -3.17
N VAL A 340 -10.46 1.71 -3.61
CA VAL A 340 -9.68 2.61 -2.73
C VAL A 340 -10.53 3.66 -2.03
N SER A 341 -11.68 4.02 -2.60
CA SER A 341 -12.58 5.04 -2.04
C SER A 341 -13.44 4.53 -0.89
N PHE A 342 -13.48 3.21 -0.69
CA PHE A 342 -14.32 2.57 0.34
C PHE A 342 -13.60 2.29 1.66
N VAL A 343 -12.27 2.31 1.69
CA VAL A 343 -11.48 1.95 2.88
C VAL A 343 -10.88 3.19 3.54
N ASP A 344 -10.54 3.08 4.83
CA ASP A 344 -9.92 4.17 5.57
C ASP A 344 -8.44 4.29 5.19
N TRP A 345 -8.01 5.45 4.74
CA TRP A 345 -6.61 5.74 4.44
C TRP A 345 -5.86 6.09 5.73
N ASP A 346 -4.56 5.84 5.74
CA ASP A 346 -3.71 6.19 6.87
C ASP A 346 -3.34 7.67 6.81
N VAL A 347 -3.53 8.34 7.93
CA VAL A 347 -3.31 9.77 8.10
C VAL A 347 -1.99 10.01 8.83
N ARG A 348 -1.27 11.05 8.40
CA ARG A 348 -0.11 11.61 9.10
C ARG A 348 -0.20 13.13 9.13
N PHE A 349 0.22 13.72 10.23
CA PHE A 349 0.37 15.17 10.32
C PHE A 349 1.78 15.56 9.88
N LEU A 350 1.91 16.07 8.65
CA LEU A 350 3.20 16.51 8.12
C LEU A 350 3.59 17.88 8.68
N GLU A 351 2.60 18.75 8.88
CA GLU A 351 2.80 20.08 9.45
C GLU A 351 1.58 20.50 10.28
N LEU A 352 1.83 20.91 11.53
CA LEU A 352 0.84 21.51 12.43
C LEU A 352 1.44 22.79 13.01
N LYS A 353 1.33 23.89 12.29
CA LYS A 353 1.80 25.22 12.70
C LYS A 353 0.67 26.23 12.65
N SER A 354 0.82 27.34 13.39
CA SER A 354 -0.21 28.38 13.45
C SER A 354 -0.61 28.93 12.07
N SER A 355 0.35 29.17 11.18
CA SER A 355 0.11 29.73 9.85
C SER A 355 -0.20 28.69 8.77
N ARG A 356 0.02 27.39 9.03
CA ARG A 356 -0.10 26.35 8.01
C ARG A 356 -0.33 24.96 8.63
N VAL A 357 -1.28 24.23 8.04
CA VAL A 357 -1.51 22.81 8.33
C VAL A 357 -1.30 22.00 7.06
N ALA A 358 -0.62 20.85 7.17
CA ALA A 358 -0.49 19.87 6.11
C ALA A 358 -0.76 18.45 6.64
N VAL A 359 -1.71 17.76 6.02
CA VAL A 359 -2.18 16.42 6.40
C VAL A 359 -2.04 15.47 5.23
N SER A 360 -1.36 14.35 5.42
CA SER A 360 -1.17 13.32 4.40
C SER A 360 -2.12 12.16 4.63
N PHE A 361 -2.71 11.65 3.55
CA PHE A 361 -3.56 10.47 3.49
C PHE A 361 -2.91 9.46 2.56
N THR A 362 -2.69 8.23 3.01
CA THR A 362 -1.95 7.21 2.26
C THR A 362 -2.73 5.90 2.18
N THR A 363 -2.69 5.24 1.03
CA THR A 363 -3.24 3.90 0.85
C THR A 363 -2.45 3.12 -0.20
N GLN A 364 -2.53 1.79 -0.16
CA GLN A 364 -2.08 0.92 -1.24
C GLN A 364 -3.27 0.68 -2.18
N ILE A 365 -3.07 0.88 -3.48
CA ILE A 365 -4.09 0.53 -4.48
C ILE A 365 -4.20 -1.01 -4.55
N PRO A 366 -5.35 -1.61 -4.24
CA PRO A 366 -5.53 -3.06 -4.18
C PRO A 366 -5.12 -3.77 -5.47
N ASP A 367 -4.52 -4.95 -5.34
CA ASP A 367 -4.05 -5.80 -6.45
C ASP A 367 -3.07 -5.10 -7.42
N THR A 368 -2.44 -3.99 -7.01
CA THR A 368 -1.42 -3.30 -7.80
C THR A 368 -0.19 -2.95 -6.95
N PRO A 369 0.98 -2.73 -7.57
CA PRO A 369 2.16 -2.26 -6.86
C PRO A 369 2.14 -0.74 -6.60
N TYR A 370 0.99 -0.06 -6.66
CA TYR A 370 0.95 1.39 -6.50
C TYR A 370 0.53 1.82 -5.10
N ARG A 371 1.36 2.63 -4.46
CA ARG A 371 1.00 3.37 -3.26
C ARG A 371 0.58 4.77 -3.65
N LEU A 372 -0.59 5.19 -3.18
CA LEU A 372 -1.10 6.54 -3.35
C LEU A 372 -0.91 7.32 -2.05
N ARG A 373 -0.31 8.50 -2.15
CA ARG A 373 -0.26 9.51 -1.10
C ARG A 373 -0.90 10.81 -1.59
N ARG A 374 -1.85 11.33 -0.83
CA ARG A 374 -2.49 12.64 -1.05
C ARG A 374 -2.19 13.53 0.14
N THR A 375 -1.52 14.66 -0.09
CA THR A 375 -1.25 15.66 0.94
C THR A 375 -2.14 16.86 0.74
N LEU A 376 -2.92 17.20 1.76
CA LEU A 376 -3.75 18.39 1.80
C LEU A 376 -3.05 19.46 2.63
N SER A 377 -2.85 20.66 2.07
CA SER A 377 -2.28 21.78 2.82
C SER A 377 -3.08 23.06 2.68
N MET A 378 -3.16 23.80 3.79
CA MET A 378 -3.90 25.06 3.90
C MET A 378 -3.06 26.08 4.66
N ASP A 379 -2.94 27.26 4.07
CA ASP A 379 -2.23 28.42 4.62
C ASP A 379 -3.22 29.42 5.24
N ALA A 380 -2.80 30.18 6.25
CA ALA A 380 -3.61 31.23 6.87
C ALA A 380 -4.00 32.31 5.85
N GLY A 381 -5.28 32.72 5.86
CA GLY A 381 -5.80 33.77 4.95
C GLY A 381 -5.88 33.38 3.47
N SER A 382 -5.45 32.18 3.09
CA SER A 382 -5.54 31.69 1.71
C SER A 382 -6.96 31.25 1.36
N ALA A 383 -7.35 31.41 0.10
CA ALA A 383 -8.57 30.81 -0.42
C ALA A 383 -8.33 29.40 -1.03
N ASP A 384 -7.10 28.90 -0.95
CA ASP A 384 -6.64 27.67 -1.59
C ASP A 384 -6.45 26.54 -0.59
N LEU A 385 -7.02 25.38 -0.92
CA LEU A 385 -6.62 24.09 -0.40
C LEU A 385 -5.78 23.38 -1.46
N LYS A 386 -4.47 23.24 -1.19
CA LYS A 386 -3.54 22.54 -2.08
C LYS A 386 -3.61 21.04 -1.83
N MET A 387 -3.54 20.27 -2.91
CA MET A 387 -3.68 18.82 -2.92
C MET A 387 -2.55 18.22 -3.77
N ASP A 388 -1.51 17.75 -3.10
CA ASP A 388 -0.36 17.13 -3.74
C ASP A 388 -0.55 15.62 -3.79
N TYR A 389 -0.49 15.04 -4.99
CA TYR A 389 -0.60 13.61 -5.21
C TYR A 389 0.77 13.04 -5.55
N GLU A 390 1.13 11.96 -4.88
CA GLU A 390 2.26 11.10 -5.23
C GLU A 390 1.74 9.67 -5.42
N ILE A 391 2.08 9.08 -6.55
CA ILE A 391 1.80 7.68 -6.85
C ILE A 391 3.13 6.97 -7.07
N THR A 392 3.48 6.06 -6.17
CA THR A 392 4.76 5.34 -6.20
C THR A 392 4.55 3.89 -6.60
N ASN A 393 5.33 3.40 -7.56
CA ASN A 393 5.43 1.97 -7.82
C ASN A 393 6.38 1.34 -6.80
N ILE A 394 5.86 0.53 -5.89
CA ILE A 394 6.61 -0.06 -4.77
C ILE A 394 7.42 -1.30 -5.17
N LEU A 395 7.39 -1.73 -6.44
CA LEU A 395 8.30 -2.75 -6.92
C LEU A 395 9.75 -2.24 -6.89
N PRO A 396 10.74 -3.09 -6.56
CA PRO A 396 12.15 -2.74 -6.65
C PRO A 396 12.56 -2.30 -8.07
N LYS A 397 13.45 -1.30 -8.15
CA LYS A 397 14.15 -0.97 -9.41
C LYS A 397 14.85 -2.23 -9.95
N GLY A 398 14.83 -2.45 -11.26
CA GLY A 398 15.36 -3.68 -11.87
C GLY A 398 14.31 -4.80 -12.06
N MET A 399 13.06 -4.60 -11.62
CA MET A 399 11.93 -5.51 -11.91
C MET A 399 11.10 -5.03 -13.12
N GLU A 400 11.73 -4.30 -14.04
CA GLU A 400 11.10 -3.91 -15.30
C GLU A 400 10.79 -5.15 -16.16
N SER A 401 9.63 -5.09 -16.81
CA SER A 401 9.14 -6.03 -17.78
C SER A 401 9.27 -5.38 -19.13
N ASP A 402 9.56 -6.19 -20.14
CA ASP A 402 9.61 -5.74 -21.54
C ASP A 402 8.24 -5.26 -22.05
N ASP A 403 7.15 -5.58 -21.34
CA ASP A 403 5.81 -5.05 -21.61
C ASP A 403 5.59 -3.71 -20.85
N PRO A 404 5.55 -2.56 -21.55
CA PRO A 404 5.32 -1.27 -20.93
C PRO A 404 3.91 -1.12 -20.35
N GLU A 405 2.95 -1.97 -20.72
CA GLU A 405 1.58 -1.94 -20.18
C GLU A 405 1.53 -2.41 -18.72
N HIS A 406 2.51 -3.19 -18.24
CA HIS A 406 2.61 -3.61 -16.84
C HIS A 406 2.81 -2.46 -15.85
N TYR A 407 3.21 -1.27 -16.34
CA TYR A 407 3.45 -0.07 -15.53
C TYR A 407 2.43 1.03 -15.76
N GLN A 408 1.32 0.70 -16.41
CA GLN A 408 0.24 1.64 -16.65
C GLN A 408 -0.73 1.68 -15.47
N LEU A 409 -1.18 2.87 -15.14
CA LEU A 409 -2.21 3.12 -14.14
C LEU A 409 -3.23 4.10 -14.72
N ALA A 410 -4.45 3.61 -14.91
CA ALA A 410 -5.59 4.47 -15.20
C ALA A 410 -5.96 5.28 -13.94
N TRP A 411 -6.36 6.53 -14.13
CA TRP A 411 -6.61 7.48 -13.05
C TRP A 411 -7.91 8.24 -13.29
N ARG A 412 -8.73 8.43 -12.27
CA ARG A 412 -9.94 9.25 -12.38
C ARG A 412 -10.12 10.10 -11.13
N GLY A 413 -9.94 11.41 -11.26
CA GLY A 413 -10.36 12.37 -10.25
C GLY A 413 -11.81 12.79 -10.50
N ARG A 414 -12.74 12.44 -9.60
CA ARG A 414 -14.13 12.88 -9.66
C ARG A 414 -14.42 13.91 -8.58
N PHE A 415 -15.04 15.02 -8.97
CA PHE A 415 -15.43 16.10 -8.08
C PHE A 415 -16.91 16.43 -8.31
N MET A 416 -17.65 16.61 -7.21
CA MET A 416 -19.09 16.88 -7.24
C MET A 416 -19.42 18.22 -6.56
N PRO A 417 -19.30 19.34 -7.29
CA PRO A 417 -19.68 20.64 -6.76
C PRO A 417 -21.21 20.77 -6.65
N GLY A 418 -21.62 21.65 -5.75
CA GLY A 418 -22.99 22.16 -5.61
C GLY A 418 -22.99 23.24 -4.54
N ILE A 419 -23.36 24.46 -4.91
CA ILE A 419 -23.18 25.64 -4.08
C ILE A 419 -24.48 25.99 -3.37
N GLY A 420 -24.51 25.78 -2.06
CA GLY A 420 -25.69 26.00 -1.24
C GLY A 420 -25.93 24.84 -0.28
N SER A 421 -27.16 24.66 0.15
CA SER A 421 -27.52 23.64 1.13
C SER A 421 -28.68 22.77 0.67
N GLY A 422 -28.71 21.53 1.15
CA GLY A 422 -29.78 20.58 0.86
C GLY A 422 -29.62 19.85 -0.47
N THR A 423 -30.68 19.17 -0.88
CA THR A 423 -30.72 18.31 -2.09
C THR A 423 -30.67 19.09 -3.39
N ASP A 424 -30.99 20.39 -3.32
CA ASP A 424 -31.02 21.29 -4.47
C ASP A 424 -29.81 22.23 -4.49
N ALA A 425 -28.72 21.89 -3.78
CA ALA A 425 -27.52 22.73 -3.69
C ALA A 425 -26.90 23.09 -5.06
N ALA A 426 -27.13 22.30 -6.11
CA ALA A 426 -26.65 22.64 -7.45
C ALA A 426 -27.53 23.65 -8.20
N GLN A 427 -28.72 23.99 -7.68
CA GLN A 427 -29.66 24.89 -8.34
C GLN A 427 -29.07 26.30 -8.43
N ASN A 428 -29.04 26.83 -9.65
CA ASN A 428 -28.43 28.12 -10.04
C ASN A 428 -26.91 28.13 -10.19
N ASP A 429 -26.25 26.97 -10.13
CA ASP A 429 -24.82 26.90 -10.45
C ASP A 429 -24.58 27.15 -11.94
N TYR A 430 -23.55 27.95 -12.24
CA TYR A 430 -23.02 28.16 -13.59
C TYR A 430 -21.65 27.48 -13.70
N LEU A 431 -21.55 26.49 -14.57
CA LEU A 431 -20.30 25.78 -14.86
C LEU A 431 -19.42 26.60 -15.80
N VAL A 432 -18.14 26.74 -15.47
CA VAL A 432 -17.17 27.51 -16.25
C VAL A 432 -15.94 26.65 -16.53
N LEU A 433 -15.60 26.53 -17.82
CA LEU A 433 -14.40 25.85 -18.30
C LEU A 433 -13.71 26.71 -19.37
N PRO A 434 -12.38 26.86 -19.33
CA PRO A 434 -11.61 27.58 -20.34
C PRO A 434 -11.48 26.71 -21.59
N VAL A 435 -12.41 26.83 -22.53
CA VAL A 435 -12.48 26.00 -23.75
C VAL A 435 -12.62 26.87 -24.99
N LYS A 436 -12.32 26.30 -26.16
CA LYS A 436 -12.58 26.98 -27.43
C LYS A 436 -14.08 27.14 -27.67
N SER A 437 -14.47 28.10 -28.51
CA SER A 437 -15.87 28.38 -28.82
C SER A 437 -16.62 27.16 -29.37
N GLU A 438 -15.98 26.35 -30.20
CA GLU A 438 -16.53 25.11 -30.75
C GLU A 438 -16.71 24.00 -29.71
N ASP A 439 -16.01 24.08 -28.58
CA ASP A 439 -16.02 23.06 -27.52
C ASP A 439 -16.91 23.42 -26.33
N LYS A 440 -17.59 24.58 -26.36
CA LYS A 440 -18.49 25.03 -25.28
C LYS A 440 -19.51 23.97 -24.88
N LEU A 441 -19.92 24.03 -23.62
CA LEU A 441 -20.98 23.18 -23.08
C LEU A 441 -22.33 23.54 -23.72
N ALA A 442 -23.18 22.53 -23.91
CA ALA A 442 -24.50 22.73 -24.50
C ALA A 442 -25.44 23.55 -23.58
N GLU A 443 -25.29 23.36 -22.28
CA GLU A 443 -25.95 24.14 -21.22
C GLU A 443 -24.96 24.24 -20.05
N SER A 444 -24.76 25.44 -19.50
CA SER A 444 -23.86 25.69 -18.37
C SER A 444 -24.59 26.06 -17.09
N HIS A 445 -25.85 26.51 -17.20
CA HIS A 445 -26.67 26.86 -16.04
C HIS A 445 -27.43 25.63 -15.53
N PHE A 446 -27.13 25.21 -14.31
CA PHE A 446 -27.79 24.11 -13.65
C PHE A 446 -29.12 24.58 -13.05
N THR A 447 -30.22 24.30 -13.76
CA THR A 447 -31.56 24.68 -13.33
C THR A 447 -32.59 23.58 -13.61
N PHE A 448 -33.57 23.47 -12.71
CA PHE A 448 -34.70 22.57 -12.86
C PHE A 448 -35.81 23.10 -13.78
N SER A 449 -35.87 24.42 -14.01
CA SER A 449 -36.91 25.02 -14.86
C SER A 449 -36.67 24.76 -16.35
N LYS A 450 -35.40 24.57 -16.74
CA LYS A 450 -34.97 24.23 -18.09
C LYS A 450 -33.94 23.10 -18.02
N PRO A 451 -34.37 21.87 -17.71
CA PRO A 451 -33.44 20.79 -17.42
C PRO A 451 -32.71 20.31 -18.67
N ALA A 452 -31.45 19.93 -18.51
CA ALA A 452 -30.60 19.34 -19.55
C ALA A 452 -29.89 18.09 -19.01
N SER A 453 -29.51 17.20 -19.92
CA SER A 453 -28.73 16.00 -19.61
C SER A 453 -27.77 15.71 -20.74
N TYR A 454 -26.47 15.71 -20.44
CA TYR A 454 -25.43 15.40 -21.42
C TYR A 454 -24.14 14.90 -20.75
N GLU A 455 -23.28 14.28 -21.56
CA GLU A 455 -21.96 13.82 -21.17
C GLU A 455 -20.93 14.34 -22.19
N ARG A 456 -19.83 14.93 -21.71
CA ARG A 456 -18.70 15.37 -22.54
C ARG A 456 -17.43 14.72 -22.01
N ARG A 457 -16.93 13.74 -22.76
CA ARG A 457 -15.93 12.79 -22.23
C ARG A 457 -14.47 13.27 -22.27
N SER A 458 -14.15 14.17 -23.18
CA SER A 458 -12.79 14.65 -23.39
C SER A 458 -12.88 16.06 -23.96
N ILE A 459 -12.94 17.06 -23.08
CA ILE A 459 -12.93 18.48 -23.46
C ILE A 459 -11.52 19.00 -23.25
N LYS A 460 -10.88 19.49 -24.32
CA LYS A 460 -9.54 20.08 -24.23
C LYS A 460 -9.63 21.45 -23.56
N LEU A 461 -8.90 21.61 -22.47
CA LEU A 461 -8.83 22.87 -21.73
C LEU A 461 -7.74 23.76 -22.32
N LEU A 462 -8.03 25.06 -22.42
CA LEU A 462 -7.06 26.11 -22.77
C LEU A 462 -6.17 26.46 -21.58
N GLU A 463 -6.68 26.30 -20.37
CA GLU A 463 -5.98 26.49 -19.10
C GLU A 463 -6.40 25.37 -18.15
N PRO A 464 -5.53 24.88 -17.25
CA PRO A 464 -5.80 23.67 -16.46
C PRO A 464 -6.74 23.95 -15.28
N TRP A 465 -7.95 24.45 -15.51
CA TRP A 465 -8.93 24.66 -14.45
C TRP A 465 -10.36 24.45 -14.92
N MET A 466 -11.26 24.16 -14.00
CA MET A 466 -12.71 24.16 -14.18
C MET A 466 -13.38 24.52 -12.87
N GLY A 467 -14.61 25.01 -12.91
CA GLY A 467 -15.32 25.32 -11.68
C GLY A 467 -16.78 25.64 -11.90
N ALA A 468 -17.42 26.08 -10.82
CA ALA A 468 -18.78 26.57 -10.84
C ALA A 468 -18.94 27.74 -9.87
N PHE A 469 -19.96 28.57 -10.11
CA PHE A 469 -20.37 29.61 -9.19
C PHE A 469 -21.89 29.77 -9.17
N ASP A 470 -22.41 30.22 -8.03
CA ASP A 470 -23.79 30.65 -7.87
C ASP A 470 -23.79 32.19 -7.69
N PRO A 471 -24.41 32.95 -8.61
CA PRO A 471 -24.48 34.40 -8.53
C PRO A 471 -25.39 34.92 -7.41
N ALA A 472 -26.43 34.17 -7.03
CA ALA A 472 -27.34 34.52 -5.94
C ALA A 472 -26.65 34.39 -4.58
N LEU A 473 -25.82 33.35 -4.39
CA LEU A 473 -25.01 33.15 -3.19
C LEU A 473 -23.66 33.88 -3.26
N LYS A 474 -23.36 34.54 -4.38
CA LYS A 474 -22.09 35.22 -4.66
C LYS A 474 -20.86 34.38 -4.33
N THR A 475 -20.94 33.08 -4.58
CA THR A 475 -19.95 32.09 -4.14
C THR A 475 -19.58 31.17 -5.30
N GLY A 476 -18.33 30.72 -5.33
CA GLY A 476 -17.83 29.81 -6.35
C GLY A 476 -16.70 28.93 -5.84
N ILE A 477 -16.44 27.88 -6.60
CA ILE A 477 -15.37 26.93 -6.37
C ILE A 477 -14.69 26.58 -7.70
N ALA A 478 -13.36 26.59 -7.69
CA ALA A 478 -12.57 26.20 -8.85
C ALA A 478 -11.59 25.10 -8.46
N MET A 479 -11.46 24.11 -9.33
CA MET A 479 -10.37 23.14 -9.31
C MET A 479 -9.32 23.60 -10.31
N ILE A 480 -8.09 23.78 -9.85
CA ILE A 480 -6.95 24.23 -10.64
C ILE A 480 -5.92 23.11 -10.64
N GLY A 481 -5.59 22.59 -11.81
CA GLY A 481 -4.62 21.54 -12.03
C GLY A 481 -3.24 22.06 -12.42
N SER A 482 -2.25 21.19 -12.29
CA SER A 482 -0.93 21.39 -12.89
C SER A 482 -0.97 21.39 -14.43
N PRO A 483 0.02 21.98 -15.13
CA PRO A 483 0.02 22.10 -16.60
C PRO A 483 -0.07 20.78 -17.38
N VAL A 484 0.26 19.65 -16.75
CA VAL A 484 0.12 18.32 -17.37
C VAL A 484 -1.34 17.89 -17.52
N ILE A 485 -2.27 18.57 -16.85
CA ILE A 485 -3.70 18.32 -16.92
C ILE A 485 -4.29 19.16 -18.04
N THR A 486 -4.71 18.49 -19.11
CA THR A 486 -5.09 19.15 -20.37
C THR A 486 -6.53 18.91 -20.79
N HIS A 487 -7.23 17.97 -20.15
CA HIS A 487 -8.57 17.54 -20.53
C HIS A 487 -9.48 17.41 -19.32
N ALA A 488 -10.74 17.77 -19.50
CA ALA A 488 -11.82 17.57 -18.54
C ALA A 488 -12.85 16.58 -19.06
N TYR A 489 -13.50 15.90 -18.12
CA TYR A 489 -14.75 15.19 -18.35
C TYR A 489 -15.86 15.89 -17.56
N VAL A 490 -17.02 16.06 -18.19
CA VAL A 490 -18.20 16.67 -17.59
C VAL A 490 -19.38 15.72 -17.79
N TRP A 491 -20.04 15.37 -16.68
CA TRP A 491 -21.38 14.79 -16.70
C TRP A 491 -22.34 15.79 -16.09
N PHE A 492 -23.41 16.12 -16.80
CA PHE A 492 -24.38 17.13 -16.40
C PHE A 492 -25.77 16.52 -16.47
N ASN A 493 -26.51 16.55 -15.36
CA ASN A 493 -27.86 16.05 -15.32
C ASN A 493 -28.75 16.88 -14.38
N SER A 494 -29.41 17.92 -14.88
CA SER A 494 -30.43 18.65 -14.12
C SER A 494 -31.85 18.10 -14.30
N LYS A 495 -32.03 17.13 -15.22
CA LYS A 495 -33.30 16.43 -15.44
C LYS A 495 -33.66 15.47 -14.29
N GLY A 496 -32.66 14.80 -13.74
CA GLY A 496 -32.85 13.71 -12.79
C GLY A 496 -33.43 12.45 -13.44
N ASP A 497 -33.57 11.39 -12.64
CA ASP A 497 -34.21 10.14 -13.03
C ASP A 497 -35.75 10.24 -13.00
N GLN A 498 -36.45 9.14 -13.28
CA GLN A 498 -37.92 9.09 -13.28
C GLN A 498 -38.56 9.44 -11.92
N LYS A 499 -37.79 9.40 -10.83
CA LYS A 499 -38.21 9.75 -9.47
C LYS A 499 -37.70 11.13 -9.05
N GLY A 500 -37.07 11.87 -9.95
CA GLY A 500 -36.48 13.18 -9.68
C GLY A 500 -35.14 13.14 -8.94
N ASN A 501 -34.53 11.97 -8.75
CA ASN A 501 -33.22 11.84 -8.09
C ASN A 501 -32.06 12.02 -9.08
N GLY A 502 -30.83 12.09 -8.59
CA GLY A 502 -29.64 12.13 -9.45
C GLY A 502 -29.50 13.43 -10.23
N LYS A 503 -30.07 14.52 -9.71
CA LYS A 503 -29.89 15.88 -10.23
C LYS A 503 -28.54 16.43 -9.77
N VAL A 504 -27.49 16.15 -10.52
CA VAL A 504 -26.12 16.53 -10.19
C VAL A 504 -25.33 16.83 -11.46
N TYR A 505 -24.19 17.49 -11.29
CA TYR A 505 -23.13 17.52 -12.29
C TYR A 505 -21.80 17.10 -11.66
N THR A 506 -20.89 16.59 -12.47
CA THR A 506 -19.56 16.18 -12.03
C THR A 506 -18.52 16.81 -12.92
N LEU A 507 -17.48 17.32 -12.29
CA LEU A 507 -16.31 17.87 -12.94
C LEU A 507 -15.16 16.88 -12.70
N GLU A 508 -14.59 16.30 -13.74
CA GLU A 508 -13.60 15.22 -13.59
C GLU A 508 -12.29 15.52 -14.31
N PHE A 509 -11.21 15.74 -13.55
CA PHE A 509 -9.82 15.68 -14.00
C PHE A 509 -8.85 15.56 -12.79
N PRO A 510 -7.62 15.04 -12.97
CA PRO A 510 -7.14 14.41 -14.19
C PRO A 510 -7.89 13.10 -14.43
N ARG A 511 -8.04 12.75 -15.71
CA ARG A 511 -8.61 11.49 -16.13
C ARG A 511 -7.66 10.81 -17.10
N SER A 512 -7.44 9.52 -16.87
CA SER A 512 -6.76 8.61 -17.77
C SER A 512 -7.45 7.25 -17.74
N PHE A 513 -7.53 6.58 -18.88
CA PHE A 513 -8.16 5.27 -19.02
C PHE A 513 -7.46 4.45 -20.09
N TYR A 514 -7.64 3.13 -20.02
CA TYR A 514 -7.20 2.22 -21.07
C TYR A 514 -8.09 2.40 -22.32
N GLY A 515 -7.49 2.72 -23.46
CA GLY A 515 -8.17 2.80 -24.76
C GLY A 515 -7.99 4.12 -25.51
N ARG A 516 -8.38 4.12 -26.80
CA ARG A 516 -8.37 5.30 -27.68
C ARG A 516 -9.79 5.83 -27.81
N VAL A 517 -10.13 6.95 -27.18
CA VAL A 517 -11.39 7.64 -27.48
C VAL A 517 -11.07 9.01 -28.10
N TYR A 518 -11.30 9.09 -29.41
CA TYR A 518 -11.38 10.25 -30.32
C TYR A 518 -10.20 11.24 -30.41
N ASN A 519 -9.74 11.44 -31.67
CA ASN A 519 -9.01 12.56 -32.31
C ASN A 519 -7.79 13.22 -31.63
N ASP A 520 -7.55 13.06 -30.33
CA ASP A 520 -6.32 13.47 -29.65
C ASP A 520 -5.62 12.21 -29.10
N PRO A 521 -4.53 11.74 -29.73
CA PRO A 521 -3.84 10.52 -29.31
C PRO A 521 -3.20 10.64 -27.93
N ASN A 522 -3.11 11.84 -27.34
CA ASN A 522 -2.55 12.09 -26.02
C ASN A 522 -3.61 12.34 -24.93
N ALA A 523 -4.88 12.49 -25.29
CA ALA A 523 -5.94 12.66 -24.31
C ALA A 523 -6.12 11.35 -23.50
N ASN A 524 -6.05 11.47 -22.17
CA ASN A 524 -6.40 10.40 -21.23
C ASN A 524 -5.53 9.12 -21.27
N LYS A 525 -4.26 9.19 -21.70
CA LYS A 525 -3.33 8.05 -21.59
C LYS A 525 -3.11 7.64 -20.13
N PRO A 526 -3.08 6.33 -19.80
CA PRO A 526 -2.69 5.86 -18.47
C PRO A 526 -1.35 6.44 -18.01
N LEU A 527 -1.20 6.67 -16.71
CA LEU A 527 0.06 7.08 -16.10
C LEU A 527 1.04 5.92 -16.25
N THR A 528 2.26 6.16 -16.75
CA THR A 528 3.31 5.13 -16.78
C THR A 528 4.29 5.37 -15.64
N ILE A 529 4.37 4.43 -14.70
CA ILE A 529 5.18 4.56 -13.46
C ILE A 529 6.00 3.29 -13.27
N LYS A 530 7.29 3.34 -13.63
CA LYS A 530 8.17 2.16 -13.57
C LYS A 530 8.49 1.76 -12.12
N PRO A 531 8.96 0.52 -11.86
CA PRO A 531 9.37 0.06 -10.55
C PRO A 531 10.32 1.04 -9.84
N GLY A 532 9.96 1.44 -8.62
CA GLY A 532 10.75 2.36 -7.81
C GLY A 532 10.68 3.83 -8.24
N GLU A 533 9.82 4.20 -9.20
CA GLU A 533 9.53 5.58 -9.57
C GLU A 533 8.26 6.10 -8.89
N SER A 534 8.16 7.44 -8.81
CA SER A 534 6.96 8.16 -8.35
C SER A 534 6.48 9.12 -9.44
N MET A 535 5.18 9.14 -9.70
CA MET A 535 4.50 10.18 -10.47
C MET A 535 3.87 11.19 -9.50
N ASN A 536 4.06 12.49 -9.76
CA ASN A 536 3.53 13.55 -8.94
C ASN A 536 2.70 14.53 -9.76
N PHE A 537 1.59 15.00 -9.19
CA PHE A 537 0.86 16.15 -9.72
C PHE A 537 0.15 16.89 -8.60
N GLN A 538 -0.16 18.15 -8.83
CA GLN A 538 -0.86 19.01 -7.89
C GLN A 538 -2.22 19.41 -8.43
N LEU A 539 -3.18 19.48 -7.52
CA LEU A 539 -4.46 20.13 -7.69
C LEU A 539 -4.65 21.18 -6.59
N THR A 540 -5.41 22.22 -6.87
CA THR A 540 -5.82 23.23 -5.90
C THR A 540 -7.32 23.39 -5.96
N LEU A 541 -8.00 23.29 -4.83
CA LEU A 541 -9.38 23.77 -4.68
C LEU A 541 -9.34 25.20 -4.17
N ARG A 542 -9.84 26.11 -4.99
CA ARG A 542 -9.92 27.54 -4.68
C ARG A 542 -11.35 27.92 -4.36
N GLY A 543 -11.57 28.43 -3.16
CA GLY A 543 -12.81 29.08 -2.77
C GLY A 543 -12.86 30.51 -3.31
N ILE A 544 -14.02 30.94 -3.81
CA ILE A 544 -14.17 32.27 -4.39
C ILE A 544 -15.46 32.89 -3.86
N SER A 545 -15.37 34.11 -3.33
CA SER A 545 -16.53 34.86 -2.82
C SER A 545 -16.71 36.18 -3.57
N GLY A 546 -17.90 36.76 -3.50
CA GLY A 546 -18.26 38.02 -4.17
C GLY A 546 -18.21 37.93 -5.68
N ILE A 547 -18.84 36.90 -6.26
CA ILE A 547 -18.93 36.67 -7.72
C ILE A 547 -20.37 36.91 -8.17
N GLU A 548 -20.59 37.78 -9.14
CA GLU A 548 -21.93 38.04 -9.69
C GLU A 548 -22.09 37.54 -11.14
N ASP A 549 -20.97 37.28 -11.83
CA ASP A 549 -20.96 36.86 -13.23
C ASP A 549 -19.72 36.03 -13.58
N GLU A 550 -19.73 35.45 -14.78
CA GLU A 550 -18.66 34.59 -15.30
C GLU A 550 -17.32 35.32 -15.45
N GLN A 551 -17.32 36.60 -15.82
CA GLN A 551 -16.07 37.35 -16.00
C GLN A 551 -15.38 37.57 -14.65
N GLN A 552 -16.14 37.93 -13.61
CA GLN A 552 -15.64 38.04 -12.24
C GLN A 552 -15.11 36.70 -11.73
N PHE A 553 -15.81 35.59 -12.02
CA PHE A 553 -15.33 34.25 -11.68
C PHE A 553 -13.96 33.98 -12.30
N ILE A 554 -13.84 34.15 -13.62
CA ILE A 554 -12.60 33.92 -14.37
C ILE A 554 -11.45 34.77 -13.82
N GLN A 555 -11.69 36.07 -13.56
CA GLN A 555 -10.68 36.96 -13.02
C GLN A 555 -10.15 36.49 -11.65
N LYS A 556 -11.05 36.01 -10.77
CA LYS A 556 -10.67 35.53 -9.44
C LYS A 556 -9.99 34.17 -9.48
N VAL A 557 -10.37 33.28 -10.39
CA VAL A 557 -9.62 32.02 -10.64
C VAL A 557 -8.18 32.32 -11.04
N LYS A 558 -7.98 33.32 -11.91
CA LYS A 558 -6.64 33.68 -12.45
C LYS A 558 -5.77 34.51 -11.51
N LYS A 559 -6.31 35.02 -10.41
CA LYS A 559 -5.57 35.83 -9.44
C LYS A 559 -4.50 34.98 -8.76
N LYS A 560 -3.23 35.30 -8.94
CA LYS A 560 -2.12 34.57 -8.30
C LYS A 560 -1.99 34.94 -6.83
#